data_AF-B0E819-F1
#
_entry.id   AF-B0E819-F1
#
_cell.length_a   1.000
_cell.length_b   1.000
_cell.length_c   1.000
_cell.angle_alpha   90.00
_cell.angle_beta   90.00
_cell.angle_gamma   90.00
#
_symmetry.space_group_name_H-M   'P 1'
#
loop_
_entity.id
_entity.type
_entity.pdbx_description
1 polymer ?
#
loop_
_entity_poly.entity_id
_entity_poly.type
_entity_poly.pdbx_seq_one_letter_code
_entity_poly.pdbx_strand_id
1 'polypeptide(L)'
;MSGYVDLENTNLTSFVNKVLDEENFQEDPEDGILPSCKDYIFYCKKCGERCIQITQGKPLIDICNQIAEHAEQYSRGILSKCKENETIKRSCISINTCDYLGGRLEQLLTGYTEMATVSGAYQLQTFQFSIINQCVKPIIQYLVLCLIEKAKGAITEITKMNWDISCESIDDEDDYVFQMVSLINQQFSIVKSKIFQNYYLRVCHATVSLIIDEFTKNANGFFSN
;
A
#
# COMPACT_ATOMS: atom_id res chain seq x y z
N MET A 1 37.58 -0.62 0.40
CA MET A 1 36.36 -0.11 -0.25
C MET A 1 35.12 -0.92 0.13
N SER A 2 35.18 -2.26 0.31
CA SER A 2 34.00 -3.02 0.83
C SER A 2 33.55 -2.55 2.22
N GLY A 3 34.49 -2.25 3.13
CA GLY A 3 34.13 -1.80 4.49
C GLY A 3 33.31 -0.50 4.58
N TYR A 4 33.29 0.35 3.55
CA TYR A 4 32.40 1.52 3.52
C TYR A 4 30.96 1.13 3.15
N VAL A 5 30.80 0.24 2.17
CA VAL A 5 29.50 -0.33 1.77
C VAL A 5 28.88 -1.11 2.93
N ASP A 6 29.70 -1.88 3.66
CA ASP A 6 29.26 -2.64 4.83
C ASP A 6 28.84 -1.73 6.00
N LEU A 7 29.56 -0.61 6.19
CA LEU A 7 29.22 0.40 7.19
C LEU A 7 27.90 1.12 6.86
N GLU A 8 27.73 1.56 5.61
CA GLU A 8 26.48 2.22 5.18
C GLU A 8 25.28 1.26 5.28
N ASN A 9 25.46 -0.03 5.00
CA ASN A 9 24.42 -1.04 5.21
C ASN A 9 23.98 -1.13 6.70
N THR A 10 24.96 -1.14 7.61
CA THR A 10 24.69 -1.16 9.06
C THR A 10 23.95 0.09 9.51
N ASN A 11 24.34 1.25 8.97
CA ASN A 11 23.71 2.53 9.27
C ASN A 11 22.27 2.60 8.72
N LEU A 12 22.05 2.14 7.49
CA LEU A 12 20.71 2.07 6.88
C LEU A 12 19.79 1.15 7.69
N THR A 13 20.26 -0.03 8.07
CA THR A 13 19.50 -0.97 8.93
C THR A 13 19.08 -0.31 10.24
N SER A 14 20.04 0.32 10.92
CA SER A 14 19.79 0.98 12.21
C SER A 14 18.81 2.15 12.06
N PHE A 15 18.93 2.91 10.97
CA PHE A 15 18.04 4.03 10.66
C PHE A 15 16.62 3.53 10.37
N VAL A 16 16.45 2.52 9.51
CA VAL A 16 15.14 1.94 9.18
C VAL A 16 14.42 1.45 10.44
N ASN A 17 15.12 0.69 11.29
CA ASN A 17 14.55 0.21 12.54
C ASN A 17 14.12 1.37 13.43
N LYS A 18 14.98 2.38 13.60
CA LYS A 18 14.66 3.56 14.41
C LYS A 18 13.42 4.30 13.90
N VAL A 19 13.37 4.65 12.61
CA VAL A 19 12.22 5.40 12.07
C VAL A 19 10.95 4.58 12.10
N LEU A 20 11.04 3.26 11.90
CA LEU A 20 9.90 2.38 12.05
C LEU A 20 9.44 2.36 13.50
N ASP A 21 10.32 2.17 14.48
CA ASP A 21 9.96 2.12 15.91
C ASP A 21 9.27 3.40 16.37
N GLU A 22 9.81 4.56 15.96
CA GLU A 22 9.29 5.89 16.32
C GLU A 22 8.00 6.26 15.55
N GLU A 23 7.70 5.62 14.43
CA GLU A 23 6.52 5.93 13.61
C GLU A 23 5.22 5.51 14.32
N ASN A 24 4.34 6.49 14.53
CA ASN A 24 3.11 6.36 15.30
C ASN A 24 1.83 6.45 14.45
N PHE A 25 1.95 6.57 13.13
CA PHE A 25 0.82 6.66 12.20
C PHE A 25 -0.12 7.81 12.56
N GLN A 26 0.41 9.04 12.52
CA GLN A 26 -0.43 10.24 12.61
C GLN A 26 -1.62 10.13 11.63
N GLU A 27 -2.83 10.36 12.12
CA GLU A 27 -4.04 10.09 11.34
C GLU A 27 -4.25 11.04 10.15
N ASP A 28 -3.64 12.22 10.20
CA ASP A 28 -3.82 13.29 9.22
C ASP A 28 -2.48 13.97 8.87
N PRO A 29 -1.54 13.25 8.23
CA PRO A 29 -0.29 13.85 7.79
C PRO A 29 -0.57 14.85 6.67
N GLU A 30 0.16 15.97 6.67
CA GLU A 30 -0.05 17.12 5.77
C GLU A 30 -0.14 16.73 4.28
N ASP A 31 0.73 15.82 3.83
CA ASP A 31 0.81 15.37 2.43
C ASP A 31 0.16 13.99 2.21
N GLY A 32 -0.58 13.46 3.18
CA GLY A 32 -1.18 12.12 3.09
C GLY A 32 -0.17 10.97 3.12
N ILE A 33 1.08 11.23 3.51
CA ILE A 33 2.19 10.26 3.62
C ILE A 33 2.86 10.36 5.00
N LEU A 34 3.39 9.24 5.49
CA LEU A 34 4.05 9.20 6.80
C LEU A 34 5.33 10.05 6.82
N PRO A 35 5.57 10.84 7.90
CA PRO A 35 6.79 11.61 8.06
C PRO A 35 8.06 10.76 7.98
N SER A 36 8.05 9.54 8.56
CA SER A 36 9.19 8.62 8.52
C SER A 36 9.64 8.28 7.09
N CYS A 37 8.74 8.32 6.12
CA CYS A 37 9.07 8.09 4.71
C CYS A 37 9.86 9.25 4.12
N LYS A 38 9.52 10.50 4.48
CA LYS A 38 10.27 11.69 4.04
C LYS A 38 11.67 11.68 4.64
N ASP A 39 11.77 11.33 5.92
CA ASP A 39 13.04 11.19 6.63
C ASP A 39 13.91 10.10 6.00
N TYR A 40 13.33 8.96 5.65
CA TYR A 40 14.03 7.89 4.93
C TYR A 40 14.55 8.35 3.56
N ILE A 41 13.71 8.96 2.72
CA ILE A 41 14.14 9.47 1.42
C ILE A 41 15.26 10.52 1.57
N PHE A 42 15.14 11.40 2.56
CA PHE A 42 16.16 12.40 2.84
C PHE A 42 17.48 11.75 3.28
N TYR A 43 17.43 10.73 4.13
CA TYR A 43 18.59 9.96 4.54
C TYR A 43 19.26 9.25 3.35
N CYS A 44 18.48 8.59 2.48
CA CYS A 44 18.97 7.95 1.26
C CYS A 44 19.65 8.95 0.32
N LYS A 45 19.08 10.15 0.16
CA LYS A 45 19.70 11.23 -0.63
C LYS A 45 21.06 11.63 -0.05
N LYS A 46 21.15 11.79 1.28
CA LYS A 46 22.41 12.11 1.95
C LYS A 46 23.43 10.98 1.81
N CYS A 47 22.99 9.73 1.88
CA CYS A 47 23.83 8.56 1.62
C CYS A 47 24.39 8.61 0.20
N GLY A 48 23.55 8.75 -0.82
CA GLY A 48 23.98 8.82 -2.22
C GLY A 48 24.92 10.00 -2.52
N GLU A 49 24.64 11.19 -1.99
CA GLU A 49 25.52 12.37 -2.11
C GLU A 49 26.94 12.11 -1.58
N ARG A 50 27.07 11.45 -0.42
CA ARG A 50 28.39 11.06 0.12
C ARG A 50 29.08 10.03 -0.75
N CYS A 51 28.32 9.06 -1.26
CA CYS A 51 28.88 7.98 -2.07
C CYS A 51 29.48 8.50 -3.37
N ILE A 52 28.78 9.40 -4.06
CA ILE A 52 29.28 10.00 -5.31
C ILE A 52 30.60 10.76 -5.12
N GLN A 53 30.81 11.37 -3.95
CA GLN A 53 32.05 12.11 -3.65
C GLN A 53 33.26 11.17 -3.44
N ILE A 54 33.03 9.93 -3.02
CA ILE A 54 34.09 9.03 -2.53
C ILE A 54 34.28 7.81 -3.46
N THR A 55 33.26 7.46 -4.25
CA THR A 55 33.27 6.30 -5.14
C THR A 55 32.51 6.55 -6.45
N GLN A 56 32.96 5.92 -7.53
CA GLN A 56 32.27 5.87 -8.82
C GLN A 56 32.25 4.41 -9.34
N GLY A 57 31.21 4.06 -10.10
CA GLY A 57 31.05 2.73 -10.68
C GLY A 57 30.43 1.71 -9.73
N LYS A 58 31.00 0.49 -9.64
CA LYS A 58 30.40 -0.67 -8.95
C LYS A 58 29.98 -0.42 -7.49
N PRO A 59 30.78 0.23 -6.63
CA PRO A 59 30.37 0.45 -5.24
C PRO A 59 29.19 1.42 -5.09
N LEU A 60 29.02 2.38 -6.02
CA LEU A 60 27.84 3.25 -6.05
C LEU A 60 26.58 2.43 -6.40
N ILE A 61 26.68 1.51 -7.36
CA ILE A 61 25.59 0.58 -7.69
C ILE A 61 25.24 -0.30 -6.49
N ASP A 62 26.23 -0.81 -5.77
CA ASP A 62 26.00 -1.67 -4.61
C ASP A 62 25.24 -0.92 -3.49
N ILE A 63 25.56 0.35 -3.27
CA ILE A 63 24.84 1.18 -2.29
C ILE A 63 23.42 1.52 -2.76
N CYS A 64 23.22 1.81 -4.05
CA CYS A 64 21.87 2.00 -4.59
C CYS A 64 21.00 0.75 -4.39
N ASN A 65 21.56 -0.44 -4.59
CA ASN A 65 20.87 -1.70 -4.33
C ASN A 65 20.55 -1.90 -2.84
N GLN A 66 21.48 -1.56 -1.94
CA GLN A 66 21.21 -1.60 -0.50
C GLN A 66 20.08 -0.65 -0.11
N ILE A 67 20.08 0.59 -0.63
CA ILE A 67 18.98 1.54 -0.38
C ILE A 67 17.64 0.97 -0.85
N ALA A 68 17.61 0.32 -2.03
CA ALA A 68 16.41 -0.31 -2.54
C ALA A 68 15.93 -1.47 -1.65
N GLU A 69 16.84 -2.34 -1.19
CA GLU A 69 16.53 -3.44 -0.27
C GLU A 69 15.98 -2.94 1.07
N HIS A 70 16.60 -1.90 1.64
CA HIS A 70 16.13 -1.25 2.88
C HIS A 70 14.78 -0.55 2.69
N ALA A 71 14.46 -0.05 1.49
CA ALA A 71 13.15 0.52 1.18
C ALA A 71 12.05 -0.55 1.18
N GLU A 72 12.35 -1.76 0.70
CA GLU A 72 11.45 -2.91 0.82
C GLU A 72 11.24 -3.31 2.29
N GLN A 73 12.29 -3.34 3.09
CA GLN A 73 12.20 -3.63 4.53
C GLN A 73 11.34 -2.59 5.26
N TYR A 74 11.59 -1.31 5.01
CA TYR A 74 10.76 -0.22 5.52
C TYR A 74 9.29 -0.41 5.13
N SER A 75 9.00 -0.71 3.85
CA SER A 75 7.63 -0.92 3.36
C SER A 75 6.93 -2.11 4.04
N ARG A 76 7.67 -3.19 4.30
CA ARG A 76 7.18 -4.34 5.07
C ARG A 76 6.91 -3.98 6.53
N GLY A 77 7.74 -3.12 7.13
CA GLY A 77 7.50 -2.56 8.47
C GLY A 77 6.22 -1.74 8.54
N ILE A 78 5.99 -0.86 7.55
CA ILE A 78 4.73 -0.11 7.43
C ILE A 78 3.53 -1.05 7.27
N LEU A 79 3.63 -2.09 6.43
CA LEU A 79 2.59 -3.11 6.31
C LEU A 79 2.33 -3.79 7.66
N SER A 80 3.36 -4.17 8.42
CA SER A 80 3.20 -4.81 9.73
C SER A 80 2.45 -3.90 10.70
N LYS A 81 2.91 -2.67 10.88
CA LYS A 81 2.27 -1.68 11.76
C LYS A 81 0.83 -1.34 11.34
N CYS A 82 0.56 -1.32 10.04
CA CYS A 82 -0.80 -1.14 9.53
C CYS A 82 -1.75 -2.24 10.00
N LYS A 83 -1.28 -3.50 10.10
CA LYS A 83 -2.10 -4.64 10.56
C LYS A 83 -2.36 -4.63 12.06
N GLU A 84 -1.45 -4.07 12.86
CA GLU A 84 -1.58 -4.06 14.32
C GLU A 84 -2.78 -3.25 14.82
N ASN A 85 -3.17 -2.22 14.08
CA ASN A 85 -4.37 -1.45 14.36
C ASN A 85 -4.89 -0.89 13.03
N GLU A 86 -5.64 -1.75 12.36
CA GLU A 86 -6.19 -1.54 11.03
C GLU A 86 -7.37 -0.57 11.06
N THR A 87 -7.25 0.48 10.26
CA THR A 87 -8.34 1.43 10.01
C THR A 87 -8.28 1.87 8.56
N ILE A 88 -9.42 2.33 8.01
CA ILE A 88 -9.49 2.86 6.64
C ILE A 88 -8.44 3.94 6.41
N LYS A 89 -8.31 4.90 7.35
CA LYS A 89 -7.34 6.00 7.25
C LYS A 89 -5.91 5.48 7.18
N ARG A 90 -5.53 4.57 8.09
CA ARG A 90 -4.17 4.01 8.16
C ARG A 90 -3.83 3.21 6.92
N SER A 91 -4.76 2.42 6.40
CA SER A 91 -4.55 1.69 5.15
C SER A 91 -4.34 2.65 3.97
N CYS A 92 -5.12 3.74 3.87
CA CYS A 92 -4.91 4.76 2.82
C CYS A 92 -3.53 5.42 2.93
N ILE A 93 -3.14 5.87 4.13
CA ILE A 93 -1.83 6.50 4.35
C ILE A 93 -0.69 5.53 4.06
N SER A 94 -0.83 4.25 4.42
CA SER A 94 0.17 3.21 4.14
C SER A 94 0.35 2.98 2.63
N ILE A 95 -0.76 2.91 1.88
CA ILE A 95 -0.74 2.79 0.41
C ILE A 95 -0.01 3.99 -0.20
N ASN A 96 -0.42 5.21 0.16
CA ASN A 96 0.19 6.44 -0.34
C ASN A 96 1.68 6.49 -0.02
N THR A 97 2.06 6.10 1.20
CA THR A 97 3.45 6.12 1.67
C THR A 97 4.32 5.15 0.88
N CYS A 98 3.88 3.90 0.70
CA CYS A 98 4.62 2.89 -0.06
C CYS A 98 4.74 3.26 -1.55
N ASP A 99 3.68 3.82 -2.15
CA ASP A 99 3.72 4.29 -3.54
C ASP A 99 4.67 5.47 -3.71
N TYR A 100 4.57 6.47 -2.83
CA TYR A 100 5.43 7.63 -2.82
C TYR A 100 6.91 7.25 -2.65
N LEU A 101 7.20 6.36 -1.69
CA LEU A 101 8.53 5.83 -1.45
C LEU A 101 9.11 5.19 -2.71
N GLY A 102 8.37 4.26 -3.32
CA GLY A 102 8.80 3.54 -4.50
C GLY A 102 9.11 4.48 -5.66
N GLY A 103 8.19 5.40 -5.99
CA GLY A 103 8.37 6.35 -7.09
C GLY A 103 9.50 7.37 -6.84
N ARG A 104 9.60 7.92 -5.62
CA ARG A 104 10.64 8.91 -5.31
C ARG A 104 12.03 8.32 -5.21
N LEU A 105 12.16 7.12 -4.65
CA LEU A 105 13.46 6.45 -4.61
C LEU A 105 13.88 5.95 -5.99
N GLU A 106 12.96 5.48 -6.82
CA GLU A 106 13.30 5.08 -8.18
C GLU A 106 13.89 6.27 -8.95
N GLN A 107 13.24 7.43 -8.87
CA GLN A 107 13.74 8.67 -9.46
C GLN A 107 15.14 9.04 -8.92
N LEU A 108 15.33 8.98 -7.60
CA LEU A 108 16.60 9.33 -6.95
C LEU A 108 17.74 8.38 -7.37
N LEU A 109 17.50 7.07 -7.26
CA LEU A 109 18.50 6.04 -7.53
C LEU A 109 18.84 5.98 -9.01
N THR A 110 17.86 6.21 -9.90
CA THR A 110 18.11 6.31 -11.35
C THR A 110 19.13 7.41 -11.65
N GLY A 111 18.93 8.61 -11.08
CA GLY A 111 19.87 9.72 -11.24
C GLY A 111 21.29 9.39 -10.77
N TYR A 112 21.46 8.59 -9.70
CA TYR A 112 22.77 8.14 -9.25
C TYR A 112 23.38 7.08 -10.17
N THR A 113 22.59 6.14 -10.68
CA THR A 113 23.09 5.11 -11.60
C THR A 113 23.50 5.66 -12.95
N GLU A 114 22.80 6.70 -13.46
CA GLU A 114 23.19 7.41 -14.68
C GLU A 114 24.56 8.08 -14.55
N MET A 115 24.87 8.63 -13.37
CA MET A 115 26.19 9.20 -13.07
C MET A 115 27.29 8.14 -12.97
N ALA A 116 26.95 6.89 -12.65
CA ALA A 116 27.92 5.83 -12.42
C ALA A 116 28.60 5.33 -13.71
N THR A 117 28.14 5.71 -14.91
CA THR A 117 28.63 5.26 -16.23
C THR A 117 28.63 3.74 -16.46
N VAL A 118 27.95 2.98 -15.59
CA VAL A 118 27.87 1.51 -15.62
C VAL A 118 26.40 1.08 -15.78
N SER A 119 26.15 0.04 -16.58
CA SER A 119 24.84 -0.53 -16.90
C SER A 119 24.17 -1.28 -15.72
N GLY A 120 23.89 -0.60 -14.61
CA GLY A 120 23.26 -1.15 -13.40
C GLY A 120 21.75 -0.89 -13.25
N ALA A 121 21.13 -0.12 -14.15
CA ALA A 121 19.76 0.40 -13.99
C ALA A 121 18.65 -0.66 -13.86
N TYR A 122 18.85 -1.89 -14.34
CA TYR A 122 17.81 -2.94 -14.37
C TYR A 122 17.38 -3.42 -12.97
N GLN A 123 18.28 -3.43 -11.98
CA GLN A 123 17.96 -3.91 -10.63
C GLN A 123 17.01 -2.97 -9.88
N LEU A 124 17.02 -1.68 -10.22
CA LEU A 124 16.16 -0.68 -9.58
C LEU A 124 14.69 -0.78 -10.02
N GLN A 125 14.40 -1.23 -11.24
CA GLN A 125 13.01 -1.42 -11.67
C GLN A 125 12.30 -2.55 -10.91
N THR A 126 13.06 -3.46 -10.28
CA THR A 126 12.49 -4.62 -9.58
C THR A 126 11.97 -4.26 -8.19
N PHE A 127 12.58 -3.30 -7.47
CA PHE A 127 12.19 -3.03 -6.09
C PHE A 127 10.84 -2.29 -5.99
N GLN A 128 10.55 -1.35 -6.90
CA GLN A 128 9.24 -0.69 -6.91
C GLN A 128 8.12 -1.71 -7.15
N PHE A 129 8.34 -2.62 -8.10
CA PHE A 129 7.44 -3.75 -8.33
C PHE A 129 7.30 -4.63 -7.07
N SER A 130 8.39 -4.89 -6.35
CA SER A 130 8.36 -5.61 -5.07
C SER A 130 7.50 -4.90 -4.03
N ILE A 131 7.70 -3.60 -3.79
CA ILE A 131 6.91 -2.80 -2.85
C ILE A 131 5.42 -2.84 -3.22
N ILE A 132 5.09 -2.63 -4.50
CA ILE A 132 3.70 -2.65 -4.96
C ILE A 132 3.06 -4.02 -4.71
N ASN A 133 3.73 -5.11 -5.07
CA ASN A 133 3.15 -6.45 -4.97
C ASN A 133 3.13 -7.02 -3.56
N GLN A 134 4.16 -6.76 -2.76
CA GLN A 134 4.33 -7.36 -1.44
C GLN A 134 3.79 -6.49 -0.31
N CYS A 135 3.61 -5.19 -0.52
CA CYS A 135 3.13 -4.27 0.51
C CYS A 135 1.81 -3.63 0.08
N VAL A 136 1.77 -2.91 -1.03
CA VAL A 136 0.58 -2.15 -1.44
C VAL A 136 -0.62 -3.05 -1.71
N LYS A 137 -0.45 -4.13 -2.48
CA LYS A 137 -1.54 -5.08 -2.79
C LYS A 137 -2.15 -5.71 -1.51
N PRO A 138 -1.37 -6.24 -0.56
CA PRO A 138 -1.91 -6.69 0.73
C PRO A 138 -2.65 -5.59 1.50
N ILE A 139 -2.11 -4.36 1.57
CA ILE A 139 -2.80 -3.25 2.27
C ILE A 139 -4.14 -2.95 1.61
N ILE A 140 -4.23 -2.99 0.27
CA ILE A 140 -5.52 -2.84 -0.45
C ILE A 140 -6.48 -3.96 -0.03
N GLN A 141 -6.04 -5.21 0.07
CA GLN A 141 -6.89 -6.31 0.49
C GLN A 141 -7.44 -6.09 1.92
N TYR A 142 -6.59 -5.65 2.86
CA TYR A 142 -7.02 -5.30 4.21
C TYR A 142 -7.99 -4.11 4.24
N LEU A 143 -7.69 -3.07 3.46
CA LEU A 143 -8.58 -1.91 3.32
C LEU A 143 -9.96 -2.35 2.86
N VAL A 144 -10.03 -3.16 1.82
CA VAL A 144 -11.31 -3.62 1.26
C VAL A 144 -12.11 -4.43 2.28
N LEU A 145 -11.47 -5.30 3.07
CA LEU A 145 -12.12 -6.00 4.19
C LEU A 145 -12.70 -5.01 5.21
N CYS A 146 -11.91 -4.01 5.61
CA CYS A 146 -12.37 -2.96 6.53
C CYS A 146 -13.56 -2.15 5.97
N LEU A 147 -13.59 -1.89 4.66
CA LEU A 147 -14.67 -1.15 4.00
C LEU A 147 -16.00 -1.91 4.05
N ILE A 148 -15.97 -3.22 3.84
CA ILE A 148 -17.18 -4.04 3.78
C ILE A 148 -17.64 -4.52 5.16
N GLU A 149 -16.79 -4.51 6.19
CA GLU A 149 -17.11 -5.10 7.49
C GLU A 149 -18.40 -4.53 8.10
N LYS A 150 -18.63 -3.21 7.98
CA LYS A 150 -19.87 -2.58 8.44
C LYS A 150 -21.09 -2.94 7.59
N ALA A 151 -20.90 -3.22 6.30
CA ALA A 151 -21.96 -3.61 5.38
C ALA A 151 -22.21 -5.13 5.37
N LYS A 152 -21.38 -5.92 6.05
CA LYS A 152 -21.42 -7.39 6.04
C LYS A 152 -22.74 -7.96 6.53
N GLY A 153 -23.38 -7.31 7.51
CA GLY A 153 -24.72 -7.67 7.98
C GLY A 153 -25.74 -7.58 6.85
N ALA A 154 -25.85 -6.42 6.20
CA ALA A 154 -26.74 -6.20 5.06
C ALA A 154 -26.42 -7.14 3.89
N ILE A 155 -25.14 -7.34 3.56
CA ILE A 155 -24.69 -8.30 2.52
C ILE A 155 -25.16 -9.72 2.84
N THR A 156 -25.10 -10.13 4.10
CA THR A 156 -25.54 -11.47 4.52
C THR A 156 -27.06 -11.62 4.45
N GLU A 157 -27.82 -10.58 4.77
CA GLU A 157 -29.29 -10.61 4.68
C GLU A 157 -29.76 -10.83 3.24
N ILE A 158 -29.17 -10.15 2.26
CA ILE A 158 -29.41 -10.33 0.82
C ILE A 158 -29.29 -11.79 0.42
N THR A 159 -28.27 -12.48 0.92
CA THR A 159 -28.01 -13.87 0.56
C THR A 159 -29.00 -14.85 1.17
N LYS A 160 -29.72 -14.45 2.22
CA LYS A 160 -30.74 -15.28 2.90
C LYS A 160 -32.15 -15.02 2.38
N MET A 161 -32.33 -14.03 1.51
CA MET A 161 -33.64 -13.71 0.98
C MET A 161 -34.15 -14.82 0.05
N ASN A 162 -35.42 -15.18 0.24
CA ASN A 162 -36.13 -16.02 -0.71
C ASN A 162 -36.55 -15.14 -1.89
N TRP A 163 -35.66 -15.01 -2.86
CA TRP A 163 -35.92 -14.29 -4.11
C TRP A 163 -37.12 -14.91 -4.81
N ASP A 164 -38.25 -14.20 -4.81
CA ASP A 164 -39.44 -14.63 -5.54
C ASP A 164 -39.23 -14.39 -7.03
N ILE A 165 -38.86 -15.46 -7.74
CA ILE A 165 -38.64 -15.46 -9.20
C ILE A 165 -39.93 -15.14 -9.96
N SER A 166 -41.11 -15.20 -9.31
CA SER A 166 -42.40 -14.86 -9.91
C SER A 166 -42.74 -13.37 -9.87
N CYS A 167 -41.90 -12.54 -9.24
CA CYS A 167 -42.11 -11.10 -9.21
C CYS A 167 -41.93 -10.49 -10.62
N GLU A 168 -42.99 -9.88 -11.16
CA GLU A 168 -42.99 -9.27 -12.50
C GLU A 168 -42.22 -7.94 -12.57
N SER A 169 -41.84 -7.36 -11.43
CA SER A 169 -41.09 -6.10 -11.33
C SER A 169 -40.04 -6.15 -10.22
N ILE A 170 -38.83 -5.74 -10.55
CA ILE A 170 -37.80 -5.41 -9.55
C ILE A 170 -38.11 -3.99 -9.06
N ASP A 171 -38.30 -3.81 -7.76
CA ASP A 171 -38.46 -2.49 -7.16
C ASP A 171 -37.10 -2.01 -6.64
N ASP A 172 -36.70 -0.78 -6.98
CA ASP A 172 -35.41 -0.20 -6.59
C ASP A 172 -35.42 0.31 -5.14
N GLU A 173 -36.56 0.21 -4.44
CA GLU A 173 -36.80 0.74 -3.09
C GLU A 173 -36.55 -0.27 -1.96
N ASP A 174 -35.87 -1.37 -2.23
CA ASP A 174 -35.53 -2.36 -1.20
C ASP A 174 -34.62 -1.76 -0.10
N ASP A 175 -35.18 -1.62 1.12
CA ASP A 175 -34.54 -0.99 2.29
C ASP A 175 -33.13 -1.54 2.60
N TYR A 176 -32.90 -2.83 2.34
CA TYR A 176 -31.61 -3.48 2.57
C TYR A 176 -30.54 -3.06 1.55
N VAL A 177 -30.91 -2.83 0.29
CA VAL A 177 -30.00 -2.33 -0.76
C VAL A 177 -29.61 -0.91 -0.41
N PHE A 178 -30.58 -0.08 -0.02
CA PHE A 178 -30.34 1.28 0.42
C PHE A 178 -29.40 1.34 1.63
N GLN A 179 -29.63 0.50 2.64
CA GLN A 179 -28.79 0.41 3.83
C GLN A 179 -27.36 0.00 3.47
N MET A 180 -27.18 -1.03 2.63
CA MET A 180 -25.86 -1.48 2.17
C MET A 180 -25.12 -0.35 1.42
N VAL A 181 -25.76 0.28 0.44
CA VAL A 181 -25.19 1.37 -0.36
C VAL A 181 -24.79 2.54 0.54
N SER A 182 -25.64 2.90 1.52
CA SER A 182 -25.36 3.96 2.48
C SER A 182 -24.11 3.67 3.32
N LEU A 183 -24.01 2.46 3.90
CA LEU A 183 -22.88 2.04 4.73
C LEU A 183 -21.56 2.04 3.94
N ILE A 184 -21.58 1.53 2.71
CA ILE A 184 -20.41 1.50 1.83
C ILE A 184 -19.99 2.94 1.46
N ASN A 185 -20.93 3.78 1.02
CA ASN A 185 -20.64 5.16 0.64
C ASN A 185 -20.04 5.99 1.79
N GLN A 186 -20.51 5.76 3.03
CA GLN A 186 -19.94 6.40 4.22
C GLN A 186 -18.49 5.99 4.46
N GLN A 187 -18.10 4.75 4.16
CA GLN A 187 -16.70 4.34 4.28
C GLN A 187 -15.85 4.90 3.11
N PHE A 188 -16.40 4.92 1.89
CA PHE A 188 -15.72 5.44 0.70
C PHE A 188 -15.49 6.95 0.74
N SER A 189 -16.32 7.73 1.46
CA SER A 189 -16.04 9.16 1.65
C SER A 189 -14.71 9.38 2.37
N ILE A 190 -14.36 8.50 3.32
CA ILE A 190 -13.06 8.53 4.02
C ILE A 190 -11.95 8.20 3.03
N VAL A 191 -12.09 7.13 2.26
CA VAL A 191 -11.10 6.71 1.25
C VAL A 191 -10.84 7.84 0.26
N LYS A 192 -11.89 8.43 -0.31
CA LYS A 192 -11.80 9.52 -1.28
C LYS A 192 -11.05 10.73 -0.75
N SER A 193 -11.15 11.01 0.55
CA SER A 193 -10.46 12.13 1.18
C SER A 193 -8.98 11.86 1.51
N LYS A 194 -8.55 10.59 1.52
CA LYS A 194 -7.23 10.19 2.03
C LYS A 194 -6.32 9.53 1.00
N ILE A 195 -6.86 8.77 0.06
CA ILE A 195 -6.06 7.98 -0.87
C ILE A 195 -5.61 8.82 -2.08
N PHE A 196 -4.42 8.53 -2.61
CA PHE A 196 -3.99 9.09 -3.88
C PHE A 196 -4.92 8.69 -5.03
N GLN A 197 -5.11 9.62 -5.97
CA GLN A 197 -6.09 9.52 -7.06
C GLN A 197 -5.89 8.27 -7.94
N ASN A 198 -4.64 7.86 -8.16
CA ASN A 198 -4.28 6.67 -8.94
C ASN A 198 -4.70 5.34 -8.30
N TYR A 199 -4.99 5.32 -7.00
CA TYR A 199 -5.45 4.13 -6.28
C TYR A 199 -6.95 4.07 -6.03
N TYR A 200 -7.66 5.20 -6.10
CA TYR A 200 -9.09 5.24 -5.80
C TYR A 200 -9.88 4.19 -6.60
N LEU A 201 -9.72 4.17 -7.93
CA LEU A 201 -10.39 3.19 -8.79
C LEU A 201 -9.94 1.74 -8.53
N ARG A 202 -8.68 1.52 -8.12
CA ARG A 202 -8.17 0.19 -7.77
C ARG A 202 -8.86 -0.35 -6.52
N VAL A 203 -9.08 0.51 -5.52
CA VAL A 203 -9.83 0.16 -4.30
C VAL A 203 -11.29 -0.09 -4.63
N CYS A 204 -11.92 0.75 -5.46
CA CYS A 204 -13.30 0.51 -5.92
C CYS A 204 -13.44 -0.86 -6.60
N HIS A 205 -12.57 -1.17 -7.56
CA HIS A 205 -12.60 -2.44 -8.28
C HIS A 205 -12.42 -3.62 -7.34
N ALA A 206 -11.41 -3.58 -6.47
CA ALA A 206 -11.16 -4.66 -5.50
C ALA A 206 -12.33 -4.84 -4.52
N THR A 207 -13.01 -3.76 -4.14
CA THR A 207 -14.21 -3.82 -3.28
C THR A 207 -15.38 -4.47 -3.98
N VAL A 208 -15.65 -4.08 -5.22
CA VAL A 208 -16.71 -4.69 -6.03
C VAL A 208 -16.42 -6.18 -6.24
N SER A 209 -15.18 -6.55 -6.56
CA SER A 209 -14.79 -7.96 -6.69
C SER A 209 -15.06 -8.75 -5.41
N LEU A 210 -14.70 -8.20 -4.24
CA LEU A 210 -14.97 -8.89 -2.97
C LEU A 210 -16.48 -9.05 -2.69
N ILE A 211 -17.27 -8.03 -2.96
CA ILE A 211 -18.74 -8.09 -2.78
C ILE A 211 -19.35 -9.17 -3.70
N ILE A 212 -18.92 -9.24 -4.97
CA ILE A 212 -19.36 -10.27 -5.91
C ILE A 212 -18.98 -11.67 -5.40
N ASP A 213 -17.76 -11.83 -4.89
CA ASP A 213 -17.30 -13.11 -4.34
C ASP A 213 -18.14 -13.52 -3.12
N GLU A 214 -18.48 -12.59 -2.24
CA GLU A 214 -19.35 -12.85 -1.08
C GLU A 214 -20.78 -13.24 -1.50
N PHE A 215 -21.36 -12.59 -2.51
CA PHE A 215 -22.66 -13.00 -3.03
C PHE A 215 -22.61 -14.40 -3.67
N THR A 216 -21.56 -14.69 -4.43
CA THR A 216 -21.41 -15.98 -5.14
C THR A 216 -21.18 -17.14 -4.18
N LYS A 217 -20.33 -16.97 -3.16
CA LYS A 217 -20.10 -18.01 -2.14
C LYS A 217 -21.39 -18.42 -1.44
N ASN A 218 -22.22 -17.45 -1.08
CA ASN A 218 -23.45 -17.71 -0.35
C ASN A 218 -24.55 -18.27 -1.26
N ALA A 219 -24.58 -17.91 -2.55
CA ALA A 219 -25.50 -18.50 -3.54
C ALA A 219 -25.21 -19.99 -3.81
N ASN A 220 -23.94 -20.41 -3.84
CA ASN A 220 -23.57 -21.82 -4.04
C ASN A 220 -24.05 -22.74 -2.91
N GLY A 221 -24.28 -22.21 -1.70
CA GLY A 221 -24.91 -22.95 -0.59
C GLY A 221 -26.41 -23.19 -0.77
N PHE A 222 -27.08 -22.43 -1.64
CA PHE A 222 -28.51 -22.59 -1.94
C PHE A 222 -28.79 -23.64 -3.03
N PHE A 223 -27.87 -23.83 -3.99
CA PHE A 223 -28.05 -24.79 -5.10
C PHE A 223 -27.47 -26.19 -4.83
N SER A 224 -26.94 -26.43 -3.63
CA SER A 224 -26.33 -27.71 -3.24
C SER A 224 -27.21 -28.61 -2.35
N ASN A 225 -28.51 -28.30 -2.23
CA ASN A 225 -29.54 -29.17 -1.63
C ASN A 225 -30.58 -29.61 -2.66
#